data_AF-A0A4U6R5U3-F1
#
_entry.id   AF-A0A4U6R5U3-F1
#
_cell.length_a   1.000
_cell.length_b   1.000
_cell.length_c   1.000
_cell.angle_alpha   90.00
_cell.angle_beta   90.00
_cell.angle_gamma   90.00
#
_symmetry.space_group_name_H-M   'P 1'
#
loop_
_entity.id
_entity.type
_entity.pdbx_description
1 polymer ?
#
loop_
_entity_poly.entity_id
_entity_poly.type
_entity_poly.pdbx_seq_one_letter_code
_entity_poly.pdbx_strand_id
1 'polypeptide(L)'
;MIKANVKFFGHEQDGYGMPKPYHSYLVVASPWEQQGSGVASVIPLSSDTPALDPPHKMSLQGGPEKAFDEVLVLLRGLPQNKGLKELIHKD
;
A
#
# COMPACT_ATOMS: atom_id res chain seq x y z
N MET A 1 6.29 6.93 -12.99
CA MET A 1 6.22 6.94 -11.51
C MET A 1 4.76 6.83 -11.13
N ILE A 2 4.44 5.97 -10.18
CA ILE A 2 3.09 5.74 -9.68
C ILE A 2 3.00 6.37 -8.30
N LYS A 3 1.94 7.13 -8.05
CA LYS A 3 1.54 7.53 -6.69
C LYS A 3 0.14 7.00 -6.47
N ALA A 4 -0.07 6.34 -5.35
CA ALA A 4 -1.39 5.82 -5.02
C ALA A 4 -1.70 5.98 -3.55
N ASN A 5 -2.93 6.38 -3.27
CA ASN A 5 -3.51 6.29 -1.94
C ASN A 5 -4.24 4.94 -1.84
N VAL A 6 -3.74 4.07 -0.97
CA VAL A 6 -4.29 2.73 -0.74
C VAL A 6 -4.94 2.70 0.63
N LYS A 7 -6.22 2.35 0.70
CA LYS A 7 -6.98 2.27 1.94
C LYS A 7 -7.50 0.86 2.15
N PHE A 8 -7.41 0.39 3.40
CA PHE A 8 -8.08 -0.81 3.87
C PHE A 8 -9.05 -0.43 4.99
N PHE A 9 -10.30 -0.87 4.91
CA PHE A 9 -11.30 -0.47 5.89
C PHE A 9 -12.37 -1.54 6.17
N GLY A 10 -12.83 -1.55 7.42
CA GLY A 10 -13.89 -2.43 7.90
C GLY A 10 -15.31 -2.02 7.48
N HIS A 11 -16.29 -2.79 7.93
CA HIS A 11 -17.71 -2.53 7.68
C HIS A 11 -18.38 -1.72 8.81
N GLU A 12 -17.85 -1.82 10.02
CA GLU A 12 -18.34 -1.08 11.18
C GLU A 12 -17.87 0.38 11.13
N GLN A 13 -18.60 1.28 11.78
CA GLN A 13 -18.21 2.66 11.97
C GLN A 13 -17.84 2.91 13.43
N ASP A 14 -16.87 3.78 13.66
CA ASP A 14 -16.58 4.32 14.98
C ASP A 14 -17.59 5.41 15.39
N GLY A 15 -17.41 6.00 16.58
CA GLY A 15 -18.27 7.07 17.08
C GLY A 15 -18.25 8.37 16.26
N TYR A 16 -17.37 8.47 15.27
CA TYR A 16 -17.25 9.60 14.35
C TYR A 16 -17.78 9.29 12.94
N GLY A 17 -18.35 8.09 12.73
CA GLY A 17 -18.87 7.65 11.43
C GLY A 17 -17.78 7.15 10.46
N MET A 18 -16.53 7.02 10.92
CA MET A 18 -15.43 6.51 10.10
C MET A 18 -15.40 4.98 10.15
N PRO A 19 -15.11 4.30 9.02
CA PRO A 19 -14.92 2.85 9.03
C PRO A 19 -13.89 2.40 10.09
N LYS A 20 -14.14 1.27 10.76
CA LYS A 20 -13.22 0.69 11.74
C LYS A 20 -13.00 -0.81 11.44
N PRO A 21 -11.73 -1.28 11.34
CA PRO A 21 -10.50 -0.49 11.30
C PRO A 21 -10.41 0.38 10.03
N TYR A 22 -9.51 1.37 10.03
CA TYR A 22 -9.17 2.21 8.88
C TYR A 22 -7.65 2.35 8.78
N HIS A 23 -7.08 1.79 7.72
CA HIS A 23 -5.65 1.85 7.43
C HIS A 23 -5.44 2.56 6.10
N SER A 24 -4.53 3.53 6.06
CA SER A 24 -4.31 4.36 4.88
C SER A 24 -2.83 4.47 4.59
N TYR A 25 -2.46 4.24 3.34
CA TYR A 25 -1.08 4.24 2.86
C TYR A 25 -0.94 5.18 1.68
N LEU A 26 0.19 5.88 1.61
CA LEU A 26 0.72 6.41 0.37
C LEU A 26 1.75 5.43 -0.17
N VAL A 27 1.51 4.94 -1.39
CA VAL A 27 2.45 4.09 -2.11
C VAL A 27 3.05 4.89 -3.27
N VAL A 28 4.37 4.95 -3.32
CA VAL A 28 5.10 5.60 -4.41
C VAL A 28 5.96 4.55 -5.09
N ALA A 29 5.72 4.29 -6.37
CA ALA A 29 6.56 3.40 -7.16
C ALA A 29 7.29 4.14 -8.28
N SER A 30 8.58 3.88 -8.43
CA SER A 30 9.46 4.56 -9.39
C SER A 30 10.48 3.60 -9.99
N PRO A 31 11.08 3.94 -11.15
CA PRO A 31 12.20 3.16 -11.66
C PRO A 31 13.32 3.09 -10.63
N TRP A 32 14.10 2.01 -10.67
CA TRP A 32 15.31 1.86 -9.87
C TRP A 32 16.55 1.82 -10.77
N GLU A 33 17.73 1.74 -10.16
CA GLU A 33 19.04 1.88 -10.85
C GLU A 33 19.21 0.92 -12.03
N GLN A 34 18.72 -0.32 -11.90
CA GLN A 34 18.79 -1.31 -12.97
C GLN A 34 17.71 -1.08 -14.03
N GLN A 35 18.08 -1.15 -15.31
CA GLN A 35 17.12 -1.02 -16.42
C GLN A 35 15.99 -2.07 -16.31
N GLY A 36 14.75 -1.60 -16.42
CA GLY A 36 13.56 -2.46 -16.32
C GLY A 36 13.15 -2.84 -14.89
N SER A 37 13.88 -2.38 -13.88
CA SER A 37 13.55 -2.57 -12.46
C SER A 37 12.71 -1.41 -11.90
N GLY A 38 12.08 -1.64 -10.75
CA GLY A 38 11.33 -0.64 -10.02
C GLY A 38 11.34 -0.89 -8.52
N VAL A 39 11.08 0.17 -7.74
CA VAL A 39 10.89 0.11 -6.30
C VAL A 39 9.57 0.78 -5.95
N ALA A 40 8.83 0.20 -5.01
CA ALA A 40 7.65 0.77 -4.41
C ALA A 40 7.90 1.00 -2.91
N SER A 41 7.74 2.23 -2.45
CA SER A 41 7.83 2.61 -1.04
C SER A 41 6.44 2.81 -0.45
N VAL A 42 6.24 2.37 0.79
CA VAL A 42 4.97 2.45 1.52
C VAL A 42 5.12 3.41 2.69
N ILE A 43 4.23 4.38 2.78
CA ILE A 43 4.18 5.36 3.87
C ILE A 43 2.80 5.23 4.55
N PRO A 44 2.74 4.73 5.80
CA PRO A 44 1.54 4.81 6.62
C PRO A 44 1.10 6.28 6.82
N LEU A 45 -0.19 6.56 6.67
CA LEU A 45 -0.74 7.92 6.77
C LEU A 45 -1.49 8.20 8.09
N SER A 46 -1.69 7.19 8.94
CA SER A 46 -2.22 7.35 10.30
C SER A 46 -1.42 6.53 11.30
N SER A 47 -1.43 6.93 12.58
CA SER A 47 -0.65 6.29 13.66
C SER A 47 -0.91 4.80 13.82
N ASP A 48 -2.15 4.39 13.59
CA ASP A 48 -2.61 3.02 13.82
C ASP A 48 -2.54 2.18 12.54
N THR A 49 -2.13 2.77 11.42
CA THR A 49 -1.92 2.04 10.17
C THR A 49 -0.70 1.12 10.32
N PRO A 50 -0.84 -0.19 10.10
CA PRO A 50 0.26 -1.13 10.27
C PRO A 50 1.32 -0.88 9.20
N ALA A 51 2.55 -0.65 9.62
CA ALA A 51 3.68 -0.44 8.73
C ALA A 51 4.15 -1.76 8.10
N LEU A 52 4.61 -1.69 6.85
CA LEU A 52 5.31 -2.78 6.20
C LEU A 52 6.78 -2.78 6.66
N ASP A 53 7.34 -3.96 6.92
CA ASP A 53 8.77 -4.13 7.23
C ASP A 53 9.37 -5.21 6.29
N PRO A 54 10.27 -4.83 5.36
CA PRO A 54 10.76 -3.47 5.10
C PRO A 54 9.69 -2.55 4.49
N PRO A 55 9.79 -1.20 4.62
CA PRO A 55 8.79 -0.24 4.13
C PRO A 55 8.82 -0.06 2.61
N HIS A 56 9.44 -0.99 1.88
CA HIS A 56 9.60 -0.92 0.44
C HIS A 56 9.63 -2.32 -0.17
N LYS A 57 9.30 -2.39 -1.46
CA LYS A 57 9.39 -3.59 -2.28
C LYS A 57 10.07 -3.26 -3.60
N MET A 58 11.17 -3.94 -3.88
CA MET A 58 11.87 -3.87 -5.17
C MET A 58 11.43 -5.03 -6.07
N SER A 59 11.23 -4.72 -7.35
CA SER A 59 11.11 -5.69 -8.43
C SER A 59 12.26 -5.52 -9.43
N LEU A 60 12.98 -6.59 -9.71
CA LEU A 60 14.13 -6.57 -10.63
C LEU A 60 13.70 -6.50 -12.11
N GLN A 61 12.43 -6.78 -12.42
CA GLN A 61 11.87 -6.76 -13.77
C GLN A 61 10.42 -6.22 -13.76
N GLY A 62 9.94 -5.73 -14.90
CA GLY A 62 8.57 -5.22 -15.04
C GLY A 62 8.36 -3.81 -14.46
N GLY A 63 9.43 -3.13 -14.07
CA GLY A 63 9.41 -1.71 -13.74
C GLY A 63 8.61 -1.34 -12.48
N PRO A 64 8.24 -0.05 -12.37
CA PRO A 64 7.48 0.49 -11.23
C PRO A 64 6.12 -0.16 -11.05
N GLU A 65 5.45 -0.53 -12.14
CA GLU A 65 4.15 -1.19 -12.15
C GLU A 65 4.24 -2.53 -11.41
N LYS A 66 5.24 -3.34 -11.73
CA LYS A 66 5.43 -4.62 -11.05
C LYS A 66 5.74 -4.45 -9.56
N ALA A 67 6.59 -3.48 -9.21
CA ALA A 67 6.90 -3.19 -7.81
C ALA A 67 5.66 -2.72 -7.03
N PHE A 68 4.79 -1.92 -7.66
CA PHE A 68 3.52 -1.49 -7.10
C PHE A 68 2.57 -2.68 -6.87
N ASP A 69 2.40 -3.55 -7.87
CA ASP A 69 1.54 -4.72 -7.73
C ASP A 69 2.03 -5.67 -6.63
N GLU A 70 3.35 -5.88 -6.56
CA GLU A 70 3.96 -6.71 -5.51
C GLU A 70 3.78 -6.11 -4.12
N VAL A 71 3.88 -4.79 -3.97
CA VAL A 71 3.66 -4.17 -2.66
C VAL A 71 2.19 -4.21 -2.23
N LEU A 72 1.25 -4.14 -3.17
CA LEU A 72 -0.17 -4.35 -2.87
C LEU A 72 -0.44 -5.77 -2.34
N VAL A 73 0.23 -6.78 -2.89
CA VAL A 73 0.15 -8.16 -2.36
C VAL A 73 0.64 -8.21 -0.92
N LEU A 74 1.74 -7.53 -0.60
CA LEU A 74 2.26 -7.46 0.77
C LEU A 74 1.29 -6.75 1.72
N LEU A 75 0.74 -5.60 1.31
CA LEU A 75 -0.23 -4.85 2.12
C LEU A 75 -1.50 -5.66 2.39
N ARG A 76 -2.03 -6.37 1.40
CA ARG A 76 -3.17 -7.30 1.56
C ARG A 76 -2.84 -8.49 2.46
N GLY A 77 -1.56 -8.88 2.50
CA GLY A 77 -1.05 -9.97 3.33
C GLY A 77 -0.85 -9.60 4.81
N LEU A 78 -0.85 -8.32 5.16
CA LEU A 78 -0.73 -7.89 6.56
C LEU A 78 -1.92 -8.45 7.38
N PRO A 79 -1.68 -9.07 8.55
CA PRO A 79 -2.75 -9.65 9.38
C PRO A 79 -3.89 -8.68 9.67
N GLN A 80 -3.57 -7.41 9.86
CA GLN A 80 -4.50 -6.32 10.16
C GLN A 80 -5.33 -5.86 8.95
N ASN A 81 -4.85 -6.10 7.72
CA ASN A 81 -5.57 -5.75 6.49
C ASN A 81 -6.41 -6.91 5.94
N LYS A 82 -6.19 -8.12 6.45
CA LYS A 82 -6.83 -9.33 5.94
C LYS A 82 -8.35 -9.26 6.11
N GLY A 83 -9.08 -9.43 5.00
CA GLY A 83 -10.54 -9.43 4.99
C GLY A 83 -11.18 -8.03 5.03
N LEU A 84 -10.38 -6.96 5.04
CA LEU A 84 -10.90 -5.60 4.89
C LEU A 84 -11.25 -5.29 3.44
N LYS A 85 -12.14 -4.32 3.22
CA LYS A 85 -12.36 -3.74 1.90
C LYS A 85 -11.15 -2.91 1.50
N GLU A 86 -10.88 -2.85 0.21
CA GLU A 86 -9.78 -2.08 -0.36
C GLU A 86 -10.31 -0.97 -1.28
N LEU A 87 -9.70 0.22 -1.19
CA LEU A 87 -9.88 1.30 -2.14
C LEU A 87 -8.52 1.84 -2.57
N ILE A 88 -8.24 1.81 -3.87
CA ILE A 88 -6.99 2.29 -4.46
C ILE A 88 -7.32 3.48 -5.35
N HIS A 89 -6.73 4.63 -5.05
CA HIS A 89 -6.73 5.78 -5.94
C HIS A 89 -5.31 6.00 -6.46
N LYS A 90 -5.13 5.92 -7.78
CA LYS A 90 -3.83 6.06 -8.45
C LYS A 90 -3.84 7.34 -9.28
N ASP A 91 -2.81 8.16 -9.09
CA ASP A 91 -2.53 9.37 -9.89
C ASP A 91 -1.77 9.02 -11.19
#